data_AF-W9RVM0-F1
#
_entry.id   AF-W9RVM0-F1
#
_cell.length_a   1.000
_cell.length_b   1.000
_cell.length_c   1.000
_cell.angle_alpha   90.00
_cell.angle_beta   90.00
_cell.angle_gamma   90.00
#
_symmetry.space_group_name_H-M   'P 1'
#
loop_
_entity.id
_entity.type
_entity.pdbx_description
1 polymer ?
#
loop_
_entity_poly.entity_id
_entity_poly.type
_entity_poly.pdbx_seq_one_letter_code
_entity_poly.pdbx_strand_id
1 'polypeptide(L)'
;MYSGSSDGESHEAVAAAAQRKIPPASSMPWVRNLRRYIGSGVGLGPEALMELETKRILLDIFKEKQQKSAAAGTIPSFYKKACISIKPEEGSISSKVQRLAKCRFLKKQSDLLLNTDDLDVMWVCLRENCVIDDATGAEKASRGLNFSPNCWHSSRRRWQSSPRSPPTHTSLSSIVVPTSLPRPRNLPPPSLPHRKSHQPSASDGICFSCRLSAELVASPSSVANRPDRLDLAACRPETSNVELPKREMLNVTIAILLQNLEIEWMNYEDFCHIQSICTEQIGPKCRRFFSPSNFMKFEKDEQGRIAILPFYLYVMRTVSLTQARIDMSEIDEDSDGFLQPQEMQQYIHGLIPNLAQLRDMPAAFVGTYCRIAARKFFFFCDPQRRGKACIKKILLSNCLQELMELHQESEEEVTDTEQAENWFSLTSAQRICDMFLALAKDMNGGHGTLSKQALREYADGTLTDIFIERVFDEHVGRGKGGGASAREMDFECFLDFVLALENKDTPEGLTYLFRCLDLQGRGYLTTADIHTLFRDVHQKWIEGGNYELCIEDVRDEIWDMVKPADPLKVTLADLLGCKQGGTVASMLIDVRGFWAHDNRENLLQEEEEPEEE
;
A
#
# COMPACT_ATOMS: atom_id res chain seq x y z
N MET A 1 -85.26 5.45 -74.84
CA MET A 1 -85.57 4.11 -75.35
C MET A 1 -84.37 3.62 -76.15
N TYR A 2 -84.04 2.35 -75.94
CA TYR A 2 -83.16 1.50 -76.74
C TYR A 2 -81.65 1.81 -76.81
N SER A 3 -80.95 1.02 -76.00
CA SER A 3 -79.72 0.25 -76.28
C SER A 3 -79.10 0.44 -77.67
N GLY A 4 -77.89 0.99 -77.70
CA GLY A 4 -76.99 1.00 -78.84
C GLY A 4 -75.56 0.76 -78.36
N SER A 5 -75.00 -0.37 -78.75
CA SER A 5 -73.57 -0.68 -78.63
C SER A 5 -72.82 0.07 -79.74
N SER A 6 -71.68 0.69 -79.43
CA SER A 6 -70.58 0.83 -80.39
C SER A 6 -69.32 1.29 -79.70
N ASP A 7 -68.26 0.51 -79.95
CA ASP A 7 -66.86 0.81 -79.68
C ASP A 7 -66.37 2.08 -80.40
N GLY A 8 -65.29 2.67 -79.90
CA GLY A 8 -64.51 3.68 -80.62
C GLY A 8 -63.70 4.65 -79.75
N GLU A 9 -62.50 4.22 -79.36
CA GLU A 9 -61.24 4.97 -79.22
C GLU A 9 -61.21 6.48 -78.84
N SER A 10 -60.41 6.75 -77.80
CA SER A 10 -59.20 7.62 -77.81
C SER A 10 -59.12 8.82 -76.84
N HIS A 11 -58.03 8.77 -76.06
CA HIS A 11 -57.19 9.81 -75.43
C HIS A 11 -57.63 10.61 -74.17
N GLU A 12 -56.79 10.41 -73.14
CA GLU A 12 -56.21 11.37 -72.19
C GLU A 12 -57.03 12.01 -71.06
N ALA A 13 -56.75 11.54 -69.82
CA ALA A 13 -56.43 12.43 -68.70
C ALA A 13 -55.60 11.69 -67.62
N VAL A 14 -54.53 12.34 -67.18
CA VAL A 14 -53.53 11.90 -66.18
C VAL A 14 -53.95 12.30 -64.75
N ALA A 15 -53.48 11.51 -63.75
CA ALA A 15 -53.16 11.81 -62.34
C ALA A 15 -53.97 10.98 -61.31
N ALA A 16 -53.42 10.36 -60.26
CA ALA A 16 -52.06 10.13 -59.77
C ALA A 16 -52.13 8.95 -58.76
N ALA A 17 -51.12 8.06 -58.76
CA ALA A 17 -51.09 6.86 -57.92
C ALA A 17 -50.53 7.13 -56.50
N ALA A 18 -51.28 6.76 -55.45
CA ALA A 18 -50.82 6.80 -54.07
C ALA A 18 -50.06 5.51 -53.69
N GLN A 19 -48.74 5.59 -53.55
CA GLN A 19 -47.90 4.51 -53.01
C GLN A 19 -48.03 4.43 -51.48
N ARG A 20 -48.46 3.28 -50.94
CA ARG A 20 -48.42 2.98 -49.50
C ARG A 20 -46.97 2.77 -49.05
N LYS A 21 -46.40 3.72 -48.31
CA LYS A 21 -45.07 3.62 -47.69
C LYS A 21 -45.11 2.66 -46.49
N ILE A 22 -44.23 1.66 -46.50
CA ILE A 22 -43.97 0.80 -45.33
C ILE A 22 -43.39 1.68 -44.21
N PRO A 23 -43.91 1.63 -42.97
CA PRO A 23 -43.38 2.41 -41.87
C PRO A 23 -41.92 2.03 -41.57
N PRO A 24 -41.05 2.98 -41.19
CA PRO A 24 -39.66 2.69 -40.83
C PRO A 24 -39.60 1.69 -39.69
N ALA A 25 -38.58 0.80 -39.68
CA ALA A 25 -38.46 -0.29 -38.71
C ALA A 25 -38.56 0.15 -37.23
N SER A 26 -38.19 1.41 -36.92
CA SER A 26 -38.33 2.04 -35.60
C SER A 26 -39.77 2.21 -35.12
N SER A 27 -40.76 2.18 -36.03
CA SER A 27 -42.17 2.37 -35.73
C SER A 27 -42.94 1.07 -35.49
N MET A 28 -42.29 -0.09 -35.71
CA MET A 28 -42.93 -1.40 -35.54
C MET A 28 -43.12 -1.75 -34.05
N PRO A 29 -44.31 -2.22 -33.63
CA PRO A 29 -44.60 -2.53 -32.23
C PRO A 29 -43.63 -3.52 -31.59
N TRP A 30 -43.19 -4.54 -32.32
CA TRP A 30 -42.25 -5.53 -31.81
C TRP A 30 -40.84 -4.94 -31.58
N VAL A 31 -40.37 -4.02 -32.44
CA VAL A 31 -39.09 -3.31 -32.26
C VAL A 31 -39.14 -2.42 -31.03
N ARG A 32 -40.27 -1.75 -30.76
CA ARG A 32 -40.46 -0.96 -29.53
C ARG A 32 -40.49 -1.85 -28.29
N ASN A 33 -41.17 -3.00 -28.35
CA ASN A 33 -41.23 -3.93 -27.22
C ASN A 33 -39.85 -4.56 -26.95
N LEU A 34 -39.09 -4.89 -27.99
CA LEU A 34 -37.72 -5.41 -27.85
C LEU A 34 -36.76 -4.36 -27.28
N ARG A 35 -36.83 -3.10 -27.75
CA ARG A 35 -36.06 -2.00 -27.15
C ARG A 35 -36.45 -1.75 -25.69
N ARG A 36 -37.75 -1.88 -25.36
CA ARG A 36 -38.24 -1.77 -23.98
C ARG A 36 -37.73 -2.91 -23.11
N TYR A 37 -37.68 -4.13 -23.63
CA TYR A 37 -37.17 -5.31 -22.93
C TYR A 37 -35.65 -5.27 -22.71
N ILE A 38 -34.89 -4.91 -23.75
CA ILE A 38 -33.43 -4.69 -23.64
C ILE A 38 -33.13 -3.50 -22.70
N GLY A 39 -33.91 -2.43 -22.79
CA GLY A 39 -33.78 -1.26 -21.93
C GLY A 39 -34.24 -1.46 -20.49
N SER A 40 -35.09 -2.46 -20.21
CA SER A 40 -35.51 -2.80 -18.84
C SER A 40 -34.48 -3.65 -18.09
N GLY A 41 -33.44 -4.15 -18.77
CA GLY A 41 -32.37 -4.96 -18.16
C GLY A 41 -32.81 -6.34 -17.66
N VAL A 42 -34.05 -6.75 -17.92
CA VAL A 42 -34.61 -8.01 -17.44
C VAL A 42 -33.96 -9.15 -18.24
N GLY A 43 -33.21 -10.02 -17.56
CA GLY A 43 -32.52 -11.18 -18.16
C GLY A 43 -31.08 -10.92 -18.62
N LEU A 44 -30.52 -9.73 -18.39
CA LEU A 44 -29.11 -9.45 -18.67
C LEU A 44 -28.21 -9.91 -17.51
N GLY A 45 -27.06 -10.49 -17.85
CA GLY A 45 -26.04 -10.82 -16.86
C GLY A 45 -25.44 -9.57 -16.20
N PRO A 46 -24.81 -9.70 -15.01
CA PRO A 46 -24.29 -8.57 -14.24
C PRO A 46 -23.34 -7.64 -15.02
N GLU A 47 -22.57 -8.18 -15.96
CA GLU A 47 -21.63 -7.43 -16.81
C GLU A 47 -22.34 -6.53 -17.83
N ALA A 48 -23.36 -7.06 -18.52
CA ALA A 48 -24.16 -6.30 -19.47
C ALA A 48 -24.98 -5.19 -18.78
N LEU A 49 -25.48 -5.46 -17.56
CA LEU A 49 -26.12 -4.45 -16.72
C LEU A 49 -25.16 -3.31 -16.34
N MET A 50 -23.93 -3.65 -15.96
CA MET A 50 -22.91 -2.67 -15.63
C MET A 50 -22.50 -1.81 -16.84
N GLU A 51 -22.44 -2.41 -18.04
CA GLU A 51 -22.16 -1.68 -19.28
C GLU A 51 -23.30 -0.71 -19.66
N LEU A 52 -24.55 -1.14 -19.51
CA LEU A 52 -25.72 -0.27 -19.70
C LEU A 52 -25.72 0.91 -18.72
N GLU A 53 -25.44 0.66 -17.44
CA GLU A 53 -25.39 1.71 -16.44
C GLU A 53 -24.23 2.69 -16.70
N THR A 54 -23.07 2.18 -17.16
CA THR A 54 -21.96 3.04 -17.60
C THR A 54 -22.38 3.95 -18.76
N LYS A 55 -23.05 3.40 -19.78
CA LYS A 55 -23.56 4.18 -20.92
C LYS A 55 -24.59 5.23 -20.47
N ARG A 56 -25.47 4.88 -19.52
CA ARG A 56 -26.45 5.79 -18.93
C ARG A 56 -25.77 6.96 -18.22
N ILE A 57 -24.79 6.67 -17.37
CA ILE A 57 -24.05 7.70 -16.62
C ILE A 57 -23.28 8.61 -17.58
N LEU A 58 -22.62 8.07 -18.62
CA LEU A 58 -21.95 8.88 -19.63
C LEU A 58 -22.92 9.80 -20.40
N LEU A 59 -24.13 9.33 -20.70
CA LEU A 59 -25.19 10.15 -21.30
C LEU A 59 -25.65 11.26 -20.35
N ASP A 60 -25.75 10.97 -19.05
CA ASP A 60 -26.12 11.98 -18.06
C ASP A 60 -24.99 13.02 -17.88
N ILE A 61 -23.71 12.63 -17.91
CA ILE A 61 -22.55 13.57 -17.99
C ILE A 61 -22.70 14.49 -19.20
N PHE A 62 -23.03 13.91 -20.36
CA PHE A 62 -23.17 14.69 -21.59
C PHE A 62 -24.32 15.70 -21.48
N LYS A 63 -25.47 15.29 -20.96
CA LYS A 63 -26.63 16.18 -20.75
C LYS A 63 -26.34 17.28 -19.72
N GLU A 64 -25.67 16.96 -18.62
CA GLU A 64 -25.30 17.93 -17.59
C GLU A 64 -24.29 18.95 -18.13
N LYS A 65 -23.30 18.50 -18.93
CA LYS A 65 -22.37 19.40 -19.63
C LYS A 65 -23.08 20.32 -20.62
N GLN A 66 -24.06 19.82 -21.36
CA GLN A 66 -24.89 20.63 -22.26
C GLN A 66 -25.72 21.68 -21.48
N GLN A 67 -26.33 21.28 -20.36
CA GLN A 67 -27.09 22.21 -19.50
C GLN A 67 -26.19 23.28 -18.85
N LYS A 68 -25.01 22.90 -18.34
CA LYS A 68 -24.04 23.84 -17.77
C LYS A 68 -23.46 24.77 -18.84
N SER A 69 -23.25 24.29 -20.07
CA SER A 69 -22.83 25.12 -21.19
C SER A 69 -23.93 26.08 -21.66
N ALA A 70 -25.20 25.72 -21.49
CA ALA A 70 -26.34 26.58 -21.78
C ALA A 70 -26.60 27.63 -20.68
N ALA A 71 -26.22 27.35 -19.42
CA ALA A 71 -26.43 28.22 -18.27
C ALA A 71 -25.22 29.14 -17.92
N ALA A 72 -24.02 28.85 -18.43
CA ALA A 72 -22.83 29.61 -18.11
C ALA A 72 -22.70 30.90 -18.94
N GLY A 73 -23.17 32.01 -18.36
CA GLY A 73 -22.59 33.33 -18.65
C GLY A 73 -21.11 33.36 -18.26
N THR A 74 -20.31 34.06 -19.05
CA THR A 74 -18.85 34.06 -19.13
C THR A 74 -18.12 34.23 -17.79
N ILE A 75 -17.74 33.12 -17.13
CA ILE A 75 -16.69 33.10 -16.10
C ILE A 75 -15.55 32.18 -16.58
N PRO A 76 -14.36 32.71 -16.89
CA PRO A 76 -13.18 31.92 -17.24
C PRO A 76 -12.83 30.89 -16.16
N SER A 77 -12.35 29.71 -16.57
CA SER A 77 -12.06 28.57 -15.69
C SER A 77 -11.08 28.88 -14.54
N PHE A 78 -10.30 29.95 -14.68
CA PHE A 78 -9.36 30.43 -13.68
C PHE A 78 -10.04 30.86 -12.35
N TYR A 79 -11.28 31.35 -12.39
CA TYR A 79 -12.04 31.73 -11.18
C TYR A 79 -12.81 30.58 -10.53
N LYS A 80 -12.83 29.39 -11.14
CA LYS A 80 -13.31 28.18 -10.46
C LYS A 80 -12.21 27.71 -9.54
N LYS A 81 -12.27 28.18 -8.28
CA LYS A 81 -11.51 27.63 -7.15
C LYS A 81 -11.55 26.10 -7.29
N ALA A 82 -10.40 25.47 -7.51
CA ALA A 82 -10.29 24.03 -7.57
C ALA A 82 -10.91 23.49 -6.26
N CYS A 83 -12.08 22.86 -6.37
CA CYS A 83 -12.73 22.15 -5.29
C CYS A 83 -11.91 20.88 -5.02
N ILE A 84 -10.72 21.09 -4.45
CA ILE A 84 -9.95 20.05 -3.80
C ILE A 84 -10.78 19.69 -2.56
N SER A 85 -11.36 18.50 -2.56
CA SER A 85 -12.09 17.92 -1.42
C SER A 85 -13.50 18.46 -1.14
N ILE A 86 -14.37 18.56 -2.15
CA ILE A 86 -15.81 18.41 -1.89
C ILE A 86 -16.13 16.95 -2.15
N LYS A 87 -16.52 16.20 -1.10
CA LYS A 87 -17.08 14.85 -1.27
C LYS A 87 -18.19 14.95 -2.32
N PRO A 88 -18.15 14.15 -3.40
CA PRO A 88 -19.17 14.25 -4.43
C PRO A 88 -20.52 13.99 -3.78
N GLU A 89 -21.46 14.91 -3.91
CA GLU A 89 -22.79 14.78 -3.30
C GLU A 89 -23.37 13.40 -3.62
N GLU A 90 -23.96 12.73 -2.63
CA GLU A 90 -24.54 11.40 -2.82
C GLU A 90 -25.54 11.42 -3.98
N GLY A 91 -25.32 10.55 -4.97
CA GLY A 91 -26.12 10.51 -6.20
C GLY A 91 -25.66 11.44 -7.32
N SER A 92 -24.64 12.26 -7.11
CA SER A 92 -23.98 13.02 -8.18
C SER A 92 -23.38 12.08 -9.23
N ILE A 93 -23.24 12.60 -10.45
CA ILE A 93 -22.70 11.83 -11.56
C ILE A 93 -21.26 11.38 -11.28
N SER A 94 -20.45 12.22 -10.64
CA SER A 94 -19.08 11.87 -10.20
C SER A 94 -19.09 10.68 -9.25
N SER A 95 -19.94 10.71 -8.21
CA SER A 95 -20.10 9.62 -7.24
C SER A 95 -20.52 8.31 -7.94
N LYS A 96 -21.45 8.37 -8.90
CA LYS A 96 -21.87 7.20 -9.69
C LYS A 96 -20.74 6.61 -10.54
N VAL A 97 -19.96 7.45 -11.21
CA VAL A 97 -18.79 7.01 -12.00
C VAL A 97 -17.74 6.35 -11.10
N GLN A 98 -17.42 6.97 -9.97
CA GLN A 98 -16.43 6.44 -9.01
C GLN A 98 -16.86 5.08 -8.48
N ARG A 99 -18.12 4.94 -8.06
CA ARG A 99 -18.66 3.66 -7.59
C ARG A 99 -18.61 2.57 -8.67
N LEU A 100 -18.99 2.89 -9.92
CA LEU A 100 -18.85 1.94 -11.02
C LEU A 100 -17.39 1.57 -11.31
N ALA A 101 -16.48 2.54 -11.24
CA ALA A 101 -15.06 2.30 -11.42
C ALA A 101 -14.52 1.37 -10.32
N LYS A 102 -14.91 1.57 -9.06
CA LYS A 102 -14.62 0.68 -7.93
C LYS A 102 -15.17 -0.73 -8.19
N CYS A 103 -16.45 -0.89 -8.53
CA CYS A 103 -17.02 -2.21 -8.82
C CYS A 103 -16.29 -2.94 -9.97
N ARG A 104 -15.96 -2.23 -11.05
CA ARG A 104 -15.18 -2.79 -12.18
C ARG A 104 -13.78 -3.20 -11.75
N PHE A 105 -13.13 -2.35 -10.95
CA PHE A 105 -11.80 -2.63 -10.42
C PHE A 105 -11.81 -3.88 -9.54
N LEU A 106 -12.70 -3.93 -8.54
CA LEU A 106 -12.83 -5.05 -7.61
C LEU A 106 -13.11 -6.36 -8.35
N LYS A 107 -14.11 -6.37 -9.24
CA LYS A 107 -14.42 -7.54 -10.06
C LYS A 107 -13.20 -8.00 -10.87
N LYS A 108 -12.57 -7.08 -11.61
CA LYS A 108 -11.40 -7.40 -12.45
C LYS A 108 -10.21 -7.91 -11.63
N GLN A 109 -9.94 -7.34 -10.45
CA GLN A 109 -8.83 -7.81 -9.61
C GLN A 109 -9.15 -9.15 -8.96
N SER A 110 -10.38 -9.35 -8.48
CA SER A 110 -10.84 -10.61 -7.91
C SER A 110 -10.79 -11.75 -8.92
N ASP A 111 -11.26 -11.53 -10.16
CA ASP A 111 -11.22 -12.53 -11.25
C ASP A 111 -9.79 -12.98 -11.62
N LEU A 112 -8.78 -12.15 -11.30
CA LEU A 112 -7.37 -12.41 -11.60
C LEU A 112 -6.58 -12.95 -10.40
N LEU A 113 -7.18 -12.97 -9.21
CA LEU A 113 -6.50 -13.37 -8.00
C LEU A 113 -6.37 -14.90 -7.93
N LEU A 114 -5.20 -15.37 -7.47
CA LEU A 114 -5.03 -16.79 -7.13
C LEU A 114 -5.49 -17.00 -5.69
N ASN A 115 -6.26 -18.06 -5.46
CA ASN A 115 -6.63 -18.52 -4.13
C ASN A 115 -5.54 -19.45 -3.54
N THR A 116 -5.71 -19.91 -2.30
CA THR A 116 -4.73 -20.77 -1.62
C THR A 116 -4.51 -22.07 -2.39
N ASP A 117 -5.59 -22.74 -2.81
CA ASP A 117 -5.50 -23.98 -3.58
C ASP A 117 -4.73 -23.78 -4.90
N ASP A 118 -4.96 -22.66 -5.60
CA ASP A 118 -4.26 -22.32 -6.83
C ASP A 118 -2.75 -22.15 -6.59
N LEU A 119 -2.37 -21.52 -5.48
CA LEU A 119 -0.97 -21.30 -5.11
C LEU A 119 -0.28 -22.62 -4.74
N ASP A 120 -0.96 -23.48 -3.98
CA ASP A 120 -0.48 -24.82 -3.64
C ASP A 120 -0.29 -25.67 -4.90
N VAL A 121 -1.27 -25.66 -5.81
CA VAL A 121 -1.15 -26.33 -7.12
C VAL A 121 0.04 -25.78 -7.90
N MET A 122 0.23 -24.46 -7.92
CA MET A 122 1.37 -23.85 -8.62
C MET A 122 2.71 -24.23 -8.01
N TRP A 123 2.81 -24.30 -6.68
CA TRP A 123 4.00 -24.77 -5.98
C TRP A 123 4.36 -26.20 -6.37
N VAL A 124 3.37 -27.10 -6.36
CA VAL A 124 3.55 -28.49 -6.80
C VAL A 124 4.00 -28.55 -8.26
N CYS A 125 3.37 -27.78 -9.15
CA CYS A 125 3.75 -27.71 -10.56
C CYS A 125 5.21 -27.27 -10.74
N LEU A 126 5.66 -26.29 -9.97
CA LEU A 126 7.04 -25.80 -9.99
C LEU A 126 8.03 -26.87 -9.53
N ARG A 127 7.77 -27.53 -8.40
CA ARG A 127 8.62 -28.59 -7.80
C ARG A 127 8.75 -29.85 -8.67
N GLU A 128 7.67 -30.24 -9.34
CA GLU A 128 7.60 -31.51 -10.08
C GLU A 128 8.16 -31.44 -11.50
N ASN A 129 8.27 -30.24 -12.09
CA ASN A 129 8.57 -30.06 -13.52
C ASN A 129 9.84 -29.24 -13.79
N CYS A 130 10.76 -29.18 -12.83
CA CYS A 130 12.02 -28.46 -12.93
C CYS A 130 13.26 -29.37 -13.01
N VAL A 131 14.34 -28.83 -13.58
CA VAL A 131 15.58 -29.56 -13.87
C VAL A 131 16.56 -29.47 -12.69
N ILE A 132 16.59 -30.55 -11.89
CA ILE A 132 17.71 -31.10 -11.08
C ILE A 132 18.25 -30.28 -9.89
N ASP A 133 18.50 -31.05 -8.83
CA ASP A 133 19.21 -30.78 -7.57
C ASP A 133 20.75 -30.71 -7.78
N ASP A 134 21.37 -29.61 -7.32
CA ASP A 134 22.81 -29.36 -7.44
C ASP A 134 23.68 -30.39 -6.69
N ALA A 135 23.11 -31.23 -5.80
CA ALA A 135 23.86 -32.24 -5.05
C ALA A 135 24.19 -33.52 -5.84
N THR A 136 23.46 -33.84 -6.92
CA THR A 136 23.61 -35.14 -7.61
C THR A 136 23.82 -35.08 -9.12
N GLY A 137 23.60 -33.92 -9.77
CA GLY A 137 23.82 -33.77 -11.22
C GLY A 137 22.96 -34.71 -12.09
N ALA A 138 21.91 -35.32 -11.52
CA ALA A 138 21.08 -36.31 -12.18
C ALA A 138 19.79 -35.66 -12.73
N GLU A 139 19.62 -35.65 -14.06
CA GLU A 139 18.35 -35.30 -14.73
C GLU A 139 17.19 -36.04 -14.06
N LYS A 140 16.26 -35.30 -13.44
CA LYS A 140 14.92 -35.83 -13.14
C LYS A 140 14.34 -36.22 -14.51
N ALA A 141 14.44 -37.51 -14.84
CA ALA A 141 13.92 -38.04 -16.08
C ALA A 141 12.43 -37.72 -16.15
N SER A 142 12.08 -36.78 -17.02
CA SER A 142 10.71 -36.44 -17.38
C SER A 142 10.03 -37.69 -17.92
N ARG A 143 9.19 -38.30 -17.09
CA ARG A 143 8.28 -39.37 -17.50
C ARG A 143 6.88 -38.94 -17.17
N GLY A 144 6.07 -38.78 -18.22
CA GLY A 144 4.65 -38.50 -18.10
C GLY A 144 3.99 -39.46 -17.11
N LEU A 145 3.34 -38.89 -16.10
CA LEU A 145 2.49 -39.62 -15.18
C LEU A 145 1.08 -39.07 -15.31
N ASN A 146 0.18 -39.97 -15.70
CA ASN A 146 -1.25 -39.75 -15.77
C ASN A 146 -1.77 -39.29 -14.40
N PHE A 147 -2.52 -38.18 -14.40
CA PHE A 147 -3.24 -37.68 -13.24
C PHE A 147 -4.23 -38.73 -12.70
N SER A 148 -4.16 -39.02 -11.40
CA SER A 148 -5.24 -39.67 -10.64
C SER A 148 -5.62 -38.80 -9.44
N PRO A 149 -6.90 -38.41 -9.25
CA PRO A 149 -7.32 -37.45 -8.22
C PRO A 149 -7.21 -37.96 -6.76
N ASN A 150 -6.85 -39.22 -6.54
CA ASN A 150 -7.02 -39.88 -5.23
C ASN A 150 -5.77 -39.86 -4.32
N CYS A 151 -4.63 -39.33 -4.75
CA CYS A 151 -3.44 -39.19 -3.90
C CYS A 151 -3.55 -38.06 -2.86
N TRP A 152 -4.51 -37.15 -3.04
CA TRP A 152 -4.74 -35.95 -2.21
C TRP A 152 -5.12 -36.23 -0.75
N HIS A 153 -5.69 -37.39 -0.42
CA HIS A 153 -6.17 -37.70 0.94
C HIS A 153 -5.14 -38.39 1.86
N SER A 154 -4.01 -38.84 1.30
CA SER A 154 -3.01 -39.62 2.05
C SER A 154 -1.95 -38.73 2.69
N SER A 155 -1.54 -37.63 2.03
CA SER A 155 -0.56 -36.68 2.59
C SER A 155 -1.17 -35.82 3.71
N ARG A 156 -2.44 -35.42 3.59
CA ARG A 156 -3.16 -34.63 4.63
C ARG A 156 -3.37 -35.39 5.95
N ARG A 157 -3.53 -36.71 5.90
CA ARG A 157 -3.71 -37.55 7.11
C ARG A 157 -2.42 -37.80 7.89
N ARG A 158 -1.26 -37.81 7.22
CA ARG A 158 0.04 -38.01 7.87
C ARG A 158 0.46 -36.80 8.74
N TRP A 159 -0.01 -35.60 8.41
CA TRP A 159 0.24 -34.38 9.18
C TRP A 159 -0.67 -34.23 10.42
N GLN A 160 -1.85 -34.85 10.44
CA GLN A 160 -2.79 -34.74 11.57
C GLN A 160 -2.62 -35.83 12.64
N SER A 161 -1.72 -36.79 12.44
CA SER A 161 -1.53 -37.89 13.39
C SER A 161 -0.05 -38.22 13.58
N SER A 162 0.63 -37.43 14.42
CA SER A 162 1.85 -37.88 15.10
C SER A 162 1.80 -37.43 16.58
N PRO A 163 1.80 -38.36 17.55
CA PRO A 163 1.87 -38.01 18.97
C PRO A 163 3.31 -37.66 19.38
N ARG A 164 3.41 -36.66 20.27
CA ARG A 164 4.63 -36.20 20.94
C ARG A 164 5.39 -37.35 21.62
N SER A 165 6.70 -37.40 21.43
CA SER A 165 7.66 -38.10 22.31
C SER A 165 9.00 -37.37 22.23
N PRO A 166 9.67 -37.04 23.34
CA PRO A 166 10.92 -36.29 23.33
C PRO A 166 12.12 -37.21 23.06
N PRO A 167 13.16 -36.78 22.33
CA PRO A 167 14.41 -37.53 22.31
C PRO A 167 15.30 -37.11 23.49
N THR A 168 15.79 -38.13 24.16
CA THR A 168 16.82 -38.10 25.22
C THR A 168 18.20 -37.76 24.66
N HIS A 169 18.99 -37.06 25.46
CA HIS A 169 20.41 -36.74 25.28
C HIS A 169 21.27 -37.88 24.69
N THR A 170 22.18 -37.52 23.78
CA THR A 170 23.51 -38.13 23.68
C THR A 170 24.50 -37.12 23.12
N SER A 171 25.69 -37.11 23.73
CA SER A 171 26.79 -36.18 23.51
C SER A 171 27.85 -36.79 22.58
N LEU A 172 28.66 -35.88 22.01
CA LEU A 172 30.07 -35.99 21.59
C LEU A 172 30.40 -35.84 20.09
N SER A 173 30.98 -34.67 19.82
CA SER A 173 32.36 -34.46 19.36
C SER A 173 32.70 -34.47 17.86
N SER A 174 33.24 -33.30 17.46
CA SER A 174 34.38 -33.11 16.55
C SER A 174 34.15 -33.34 15.06
N ILE A 175 34.19 -32.25 14.27
CA ILE A 175 34.97 -32.18 13.02
C ILE A 175 35.38 -30.72 12.75
N VAL A 176 36.63 -30.60 12.33
CA VAL A 176 37.49 -29.44 12.15
C VAL A 176 37.08 -28.59 10.93
N VAL A 177 37.11 -27.27 11.11
CA VAL A 177 37.01 -26.25 10.04
C VAL A 177 38.40 -26.01 9.43
N PRO A 178 38.54 -25.98 8.09
CA PRO A 178 39.64 -25.29 7.44
C PRO A 178 39.21 -23.90 6.97
N THR A 179 39.77 -22.89 7.61
CA THR A 179 39.91 -21.50 7.18
C THR A 179 40.87 -21.39 6.00
N SER A 180 40.48 -20.71 4.91
CA SER A 180 41.30 -19.73 4.17
C SER A 180 40.70 -19.31 2.80
N LEU A 181 40.28 -18.03 2.72
CA LEU A 181 40.54 -16.97 1.70
C LEU A 181 40.40 -17.28 0.16
N PRO A 182 40.06 -16.30 -0.73
CA PRO A 182 40.47 -14.89 -0.65
C PRO A 182 39.47 -13.79 -1.14
N ARG A 183 39.79 -12.55 -0.75
CA ARG A 183 39.23 -11.27 -1.24
C ARG A 183 39.30 -11.13 -2.78
N PRO A 184 38.28 -10.55 -3.45
CA PRO A 184 38.44 -10.01 -4.78
C PRO A 184 39.00 -8.58 -4.78
N ARG A 185 39.85 -8.34 -5.76
CA ARG A 185 40.61 -7.11 -6.04
C ARG A 185 39.74 -6.04 -6.69
N ASN A 186 40.08 -4.79 -6.36
CA ASN A 186 39.69 -3.56 -7.04
C ASN A 186 39.92 -3.62 -8.56
N LEU A 187 38.90 -3.29 -9.35
CA LEU A 187 38.99 -2.90 -10.75
C LEU A 187 38.13 -1.64 -11.02
N PRO A 188 38.60 -0.73 -11.91
CA PRO A 188 38.09 0.64 -12.04
C PRO A 188 36.81 0.74 -12.90
N PRO A 189 36.08 1.87 -12.82
CA PRO A 189 34.78 2.02 -13.48
C PRO A 189 34.92 2.21 -15.00
N PRO A 190 34.00 1.67 -15.83
CA PRO A 190 33.99 1.97 -17.25
C PRO A 190 33.32 3.32 -17.54
N SER A 191 33.96 4.03 -18.46
CA SER A 191 33.65 5.36 -18.97
C SER A 191 32.32 5.47 -19.73
N LEU A 192 31.63 6.58 -19.48
CA LEU A 192 30.50 7.14 -20.25
C LEU A 192 30.80 7.26 -21.76
N PRO A 193 29.79 7.08 -22.63
CA PRO A 193 29.73 7.78 -23.89
C PRO A 193 28.60 8.81 -23.97
N HIS A 194 28.93 9.89 -24.66
CA HIS A 194 28.22 11.15 -24.82
C HIS A 194 26.77 11.10 -25.32
N ARG A 195 25.98 11.96 -24.68
CA ARG A 195 24.81 12.72 -25.14
C ARG A 195 24.86 13.08 -26.64
N LYS A 196 23.86 12.65 -27.42
CA LYS A 196 23.40 13.35 -28.63
C LYS A 196 21.90 13.59 -28.55
N SER A 197 21.56 14.86 -28.71
CA SER A 197 20.24 15.45 -28.77
C SER A 197 19.49 15.06 -30.04
N HIS A 198 18.26 14.55 -29.93
CA HIS A 198 17.26 14.67 -30.98
C HIS A 198 15.85 14.89 -30.41
N GLN A 199 15.19 15.90 -30.98
CA GLN A 199 13.83 16.35 -30.73
C GLN A 199 12.79 15.28 -31.12
N PRO A 200 11.60 15.25 -30.50
CA PRO A 200 10.54 14.31 -30.87
C PRO A 200 9.71 14.84 -32.05
N SER A 201 9.60 14.03 -33.11
CA SER A 201 8.64 14.19 -34.21
C SER A 201 7.29 13.59 -33.84
N ALA A 202 6.22 14.34 -34.16
CA ALA A 202 4.82 14.02 -33.92
C ALA A 202 4.24 13.04 -34.96
N SER A 203 3.38 12.11 -34.51
CA SER A 203 2.39 11.26 -35.22
C SER A 203 2.36 9.88 -34.51
N ASP A 204 1.29 9.24 -34.05
CA ASP A 204 -0.14 9.33 -34.31
C ASP A 204 -0.91 8.92 -33.04
N GLY A 205 -1.71 9.84 -32.50
CA GLY A 205 -2.69 9.57 -31.47
C GLY A 205 -4.09 9.64 -32.08
N ILE A 206 -4.61 8.51 -32.55
CA ILE A 206 -6.01 8.45 -33.01
C ILE A 206 -6.91 8.38 -31.76
N CYS A 207 -7.51 9.54 -31.46
CA CYS A 207 -8.51 9.74 -30.42
C CYS A 207 -9.77 8.91 -30.70
N PHE A 208 -10.13 8.03 -29.76
CA PHE A 208 -11.31 7.17 -29.78
C PHE A 208 -12.66 7.94 -29.70
N SER A 209 -12.65 9.28 -29.58
CA SER A 209 -13.87 10.09 -29.37
C SER A 209 -14.65 10.47 -30.64
N CYS A 210 -14.16 10.16 -31.84
CA CYS A 210 -14.78 10.62 -33.09
C CYS A 210 -15.64 9.57 -33.83
N ARG A 211 -15.76 8.32 -33.36
CA ARG A 211 -16.59 7.30 -34.02
C ARG A 211 -18.01 7.13 -33.47
N LEU A 212 -18.36 7.77 -32.35
CA LEU A 212 -19.70 7.63 -31.74
C LEU A 212 -20.75 8.64 -32.25
N SER A 213 -20.35 9.62 -33.07
CA SER A 213 -21.21 10.75 -33.45
C SER A 213 -22.15 10.51 -34.64
N ALA A 214 -22.16 9.31 -35.24
CA ALA A 214 -22.89 9.07 -36.49
C ALA A 214 -24.23 8.30 -36.38
N GLU A 215 -24.63 7.79 -35.20
CA GLU A 215 -25.77 6.85 -35.13
C GLU A 215 -26.98 7.25 -34.27
N LEU A 216 -26.99 8.44 -33.66
CA LEU A 216 -28.10 8.85 -32.79
C LEU A 216 -28.56 10.29 -33.03
N VAL A 217 -29.00 10.57 -34.26
CA VAL A 217 -29.92 11.70 -34.55
C VAL A 217 -31.29 11.11 -34.90
N ALA A 218 -32.09 10.84 -33.87
CA ALA A 218 -33.54 10.74 -33.96
C ALA A 218 -34.15 10.77 -32.55
N SER A 219 -34.58 11.96 -32.10
CA SER A 219 -35.64 12.09 -31.07
C SER A 219 -37.01 11.91 -31.74
N PRO A 220 -38.09 11.51 -31.03
CA PRO A 220 -38.74 12.44 -30.10
C PRO A 220 -39.37 11.83 -28.81
N SER A 221 -39.38 12.70 -27.78
CA SER A 221 -40.44 13.00 -26.78
C SER A 221 -41.09 11.93 -25.87
N SER A 222 -41.07 12.29 -24.58
CA SER A 222 -42.02 12.05 -23.46
C SER A 222 -42.56 10.64 -23.21
N VAL A 223 -42.25 10.09 -22.02
CA VAL A 223 -43.23 9.54 -21.06
C VAL A 223 -42.55 9.47 -19.69
N ALA A 224 -43.26 9.97 -18.68
CA ALA A 224 -42.90 9.96 -17.27
C ALA A 224 -43.06 8.58 -16.61
N ASN A 225 -42.36 8.44 -15.49
CA ASN A 225 -42.64 7.60 -14.32
C ASN A 225 -42.12 6.13 -14.28
N ARG A 226 -41.35 5.86 -13.21
CA ARG A 226 -40.93 4.59 -12.56
C ARG A 226 -39.63 3.88 -13.02
N PRO A 227 -38.96 3.12 -12.13
CA PRO A 227 -38.71 3.32 -10.70
C PRO A 227 -37.21 3.54 -10.42
N ASP A 228 -36.88 4.51 -9.56
CA ASP A 228 -35.56 4.60 -8.92
C ASP A 228 -35.45 3.47 -7.90
N ARG A 229 -34.79 2.37 -8.30
CA ARG A 229 -34.06 1.41 -7.45
C ARG A 229 -33.80 0.16 -8.30
N LEU A 230 -32.71 0.20 -9.07
CA LEU A 230 -31.93 -1.02 -9.23
C LEU A 230 -31.09 -1.14 -7.97
N ASP A 231 -31.39 -2.16 -7.18
CA ASP A 231 -30.65 -2.49 -5.98
C ASP A 231 -29.26 -2.97 -6.38
N LEU A 232 -28.32 -2.01 -6.50
CA LEU A 232 -26.91 -2.27 -6.79
C LEU A 232 -26.21 -3.06 -5.68
N ALA A 233 -26.90 -3.41 -4.59
CA ALA A 233 -26.49 -4.49 -3.71
C ALA A 233 -26.26 -5.81 -4.48
N ALA A 234 -26.95 -6.04 -5.60
CA ALA A 234 -26.73 -7.18 -6.50
C ALA A 234 -25.44 -7.07 -7.35
N CYS A 235 -24.73 -5.93 -7.29
CA CYS A 235 -23.39 -5.75 -7.85
C CYS A 235 -22.29 -5.78 -6.77
N ARG A 236 -22.63 -6.14 -5.52
CA ARG A 236 -21.61 -6.79 -4.70
C ARG A 236 -21.24 -8.06 -5.48
N PRO A 237 -19.96 -8.32 -5.76
CA PRO A 237 -19.61 -9.70 -6.04
C PRO A 237 -20.26 -10.53 -4.93
N GLU A 238 -20.92 -11.63 -5.28
CA GLU A 238 -21.09 -12.70 -4.30
C GLU A 238 -19.66 -13.07 -3.92
N THR A 239 -19.10 -12.37 -2.94
CA THR A 239 -18.11 -12.91 -2.04
C THR A 239 -18.88 -13.99 -1.29
N SER A 240 -19.17 -15.09 -2.00
CA SER A 240 -18.97 -16.41 -1.43
C SER A 240 -17.74 -16.28 -0.55
N ASN A 241 -17.88 -16.65 0.72
CA ASN A 241 -16.79 -16.69 1.67
C ASN A 241 -15.59 -17.36 1.01
N VAL A 242 -14.76 -16.57 0.33
CA VAL A 242 -13.39 -16.89 0.04
C VAL A 242 -12.72 -16.53 1.36
N GLU A 243 -13.06 -17.30 2.39
CA GLU A 243 -12.21 -17.49 3.55
C GLU A 243 -10.95 -18.17 3.00
N LEU A 244 -10.11 -17.36 2.38
CA LEU A 244 -8.73 -17.73 2.17
C LEU A 244 -8.12 -17.79 3.56
N PRO A 245 -7.62 -18.95 4.00
CA PRO A 245 -6.83 -18.99 5.22
C PRO A 245 -5.57 -18.19 4.92
N LYS A 246 -5.60 -16.90 5.30
CA LYS A 246 -4.43 -16.00 5.35
C LYS A 246 -3.26 -16.64 6.13
N ARG A 247 -3.57 -17.68 6.92
CA ARG A 247 -2.69 -18.59 7.66
C ARG A 247 -1.89 -19.58 6.79
N GLU A 248 -2.41 -20.07 5.66
CA GLU A 248 -1.72 -21.11 4.86
C GLU A 248 -0.71 -20.51 3.85
N MET A 249 -0.96 -19.32 3.29
CA MET A 249 -0.05 -18.68 2.32
C MET A 249 1.34 -18.36 2.90
N LEU A 250 1.44 -18.09 4.21
CA LEU A 250 2.72 -17.80 4.86
C LEU A 250 3.34 -19.01 5.56
N ASN A 251 2.54 -19.98 6.03
CA ASN A 251 3.08 -21.25 6.53
C ASN A 251 3.85 -21.99 5.44
N VAL A 252 3.52 -21.80 4.15
CA VAL A 252 4.34 -22.27 3.03
C VAL A 252 5.66 -21.49 2.93
N THR A 253 5.67 -20.17 3.13
CA THR A 253 6.90 -19.35 3.12
C THR A 253 7.84 -19.76 4.25
N ILE A 254 7.30 -19.98 5.45
CA ILE A 254 8.03 -20.37 6.66
C ILE A 254 8.48 -21.83 6.59
N ALA A 255 7.62 -22.75 6.14
CA ALA A 255 8.00 -24.16 5.93
C ALA A 255 9.09 -24.31 4.85
N ILE A 256 9.14 -23.43 3.85
CA ILE A 256 10.19 -23.44 2.84
C ILE A 256 11.50 -22.81 3.35
N LEU A 257 11.44 -21.79 4.21
CA LEU A 257 12.64 -21.20 4.83
C LEU A 257 13.24 -22.09 5.94
N LEU A 258 12.41 -22.86 6.66
CA LEU A 258 12.84 -23.74 7.76
C LEU A 258 13.25 -25.15 7.31
N GLN A 259 12.86 -25.60 6.12
CA GLN A 259 13.38 -26.83 5.56
C GLN A 259 14.64 -26.48 4.75
N ASN A 260 15.75 -27.15 5.04
CA ASN A 260 16.95 -27.23 4.20
C ASN A 260 16.60 -27.75 2.79
N LEU A 261 15.83 -26.98 2.01
CA LEU A 261 15.34 -27.35 0.70
C LEU A 261 16.44 -27.00 -0.31
N GLU A 262 16.97 -28.05 -0.93
CA GLU A 262 17.80 -27.99 -2.12
C GLU A 262 17.29 -26.89 -3.07
N ILE A 263 18.19 -26.01 -3.50
CA ILE A 263 17.84 -24.91 -4.41
C ILE A 263 17.50 -25.54 -5.75
N GLU A 264 16.21 -25.59 -6.07
CA GLU A 264 15.74 -26.06 -7.36
C GLU A 264 15.72 -24.92 -8.38
N TRP A 265 16.16 -25.23 -9.60
CA TRP A 265 16.32 -24.28 -10.69
C TRP A 265 15.39 -24.60 -11.85
N MET A 266 15.00 -23.56 -12.60
CA MET A 266 14.26 -23.71 -13.84
C MET A 266 14.84 -22.82 -14.94
N ASN A 267 15.03 -23.39 -16.13
CA ASN A 267 15.39 -22.61 -17.32
C ASN A 267 14.12 -21.99 -17.95
N TYR A 268 14.29 -21.25 -19.06
CA TYR A 268 13.16 -20.60 -19.71
C TYR A 268 12.19 -21.57 -20.42
N GLU A 269 12.68 -22.72 -20.90
CA GLU A 269 11.83 -23.76 -21.49
C GLU A 269 10.94 -24.41 -20.43
N ASP A 270 11.52 -24.75 -19.27
CA ASP A 270 10.80 -25.23 -18.08
C ASP A 270 9.74 -24.21 -17.65
N PHE A 271 10.11 -22.93 -17.60
CA PHE A 271 9.20 -21.84 -17.25
C PHE A 271 7.97 -21.78 -18.17
N CYS A 272 8.16 -21.95 -19.49
CA CYS A 272 7.07 -22.02 -20.46
C CYS A 272 6.27 -23.32 -20.35
N HIS A 273 6.92 -24.44 -20.05
CA HIS A 273 6.24 -25.73 -19.86
C HIS A 273 5.35 -25.71 -18.61
N ILE A 274 5.90 -25.28 -17.48
CA ILE A 274 5.19 -25.10 -16.20
C ILE A 274 4.03 -24.13 -16.37
N GLN A 275 4.18 -23.06 -17.15
CA GLN A 275 3.07 -22.16 -17.48
C GLN A 275 1.89 -22.92 -18.13
N SER A 276 2.17 -23.84 -19.05
CA SER A 276 1.12 -24.63 -19.72
C SER A 276 0.40 -25.52 -18.71
N ILE A 277 1.15 -26.22 -17.86
CA ILE A 277 0.60 -27.10 -16.82
C ILE A 277 -0.24 -26.30 -15.82
N CYS A 278 0.30 -25.20 -15.31
CA CYS A 278 -0.43 -24.29 -14.41
C CYS A 278 -1.69 -23.73 -15.08
N THR A 279 -1.64 -23.44 -16.38
CA THR A 279 -2.82 -22.94 -17.10
C THR A 279 -3.92 -23.99 -17.19
N GLU A 280 -3.56 -25.26 -17.38
CA GLU A 280 -4.52 -26.37 -17.43
C GLU A 280 -5.16 -26.66 -16.08
N GLN A 281 -4.37 -26.62 -15.00
CA GLN A 281 -4.85 -26.96 -13.65
C GLN A 281 -5.53 -25.79 -12.93
N ILE A 282 -4.99 -24.57 -13.04
CA ILE A 282 -5.44 -23.36 -12.31
C ILE A 282 -6.33 -22.47 -13.18
N GLY A 283 -6.16 -22.54 -14.51
CA GLY A 283 -6.83 -21.67 -15.47
C GLY A 283 -6.00 -20.47 -15.92
N PRO A 284 -6.56 -19.60 -16.78
CA PRO A 284 -5.80 -18.56 -17.50
C PRO A 284 -5.24 -17.44 -16.60
N LYS A 285 -5.75 -17.29 -15.38
CA LYS A 285 -5.34 -16.27 -14.40
C LYS A 285 -3.86 -16.39 -14.00
N CYS A 286 -3.27 -17.59 -14.02
CA CYS A 286 -1.86 -17.78 -13.65
C CYS A 286 -0.88 -17.28 -14.73
N ARG A 287 -1.31 -17.17 -15.99
CA ARG A 287 -0.44 -16.82 -17.14
C ARG A 287 0.29 -15.48 -16.97
N ARG A 288 -0.29 -14.54 -16.24
CA ARG A 288 0.31 -13.22 -15.97
C ARG A 288 1.64 -13.29 -15.21
N PHE A 289 1.84 -14.34 -14.42
CA PHE A 289 3.07 -14.56 -13.67
C PHE A 289 4.18 -15.12 -14.56
N PHE A 290 3.82 -15.90 -15.57
CA PHE A 290 4.74 -16.55 -16.49
C PHE A 290 5.02 -15.73 -17.77
N SER A 291 5.32 -14.43 -17.61
CA SER A 291 5.72 -13.59 -18.75
C SER A 291 7.25 -13.58 -18.92
N PRO A 292 7.77 -13.39 -20.16
CA PRO A 292 9.21 -13.27 -20.38
C PRO A 292 9.82 -12.14 -19.53
N SER A 293 9.10 -11.03 -19.40
CA SER A 293 9.51 -9.90 -18.55
C SER A 293 9.62 -10.27 -17.07
N ASN A 294 8.82 -11.22 -16.57
CA ASN A 294 8.94 -11.68 -15.20
C ASN A 294 10.13 -12.63 -15.04
N PHE A 295 10.36 -13.56 -15.96
CA PHE A 295 11.55 -14.42 -15.95
C PHE A 295 12.83 -13.57 -15.89
N MET A 296 12.88 -12.49 -16.65
CA MET A 296 14.03 -11.60 -16.68
C MET A 296 14.27 -10.80 -15.38
N LYS A 297 13.34 -10.76 -14.43
CA LYS A 297 13.51 -10.05 -13.14
C LYS A 297 14.43 -10.77 -12.17
N PHE A 298 14.55 -12.08 -12.27
CA PHE A 298 15.29 -12.89 -11.30
C PHE A 298 16.77 -12.97 -11.68
N GLU A 299 17.62 -13.15 -10.69
CA GLU A 299 19.03 -13.46 -10.93
C GLU A 299 19.15 -14.82 -11.63
N LYS A 300 20.13 -14.93 -12.53
CA LYS A 300 20.39 -16.16 -13.27
C LYS A 300 21.72 -16.73 -12.83
N ASP A 301 21.80 -18.05 -12.79
CA ASP A 301 23.08 -18.73 -12.68
C ASP A 301 23.86 -18.70 -13.99
N GLU A 302 25.03 -19.36 -14.00
CA GLU A 302 25.90 -19.45 -15.18
C GLU A 302 25.22 -20.15 -16.38
N GLN A 303 24.20 -20.97 -16.11
CA GLN A 303 23.41 -21.70 -17.11
C GLN A 303 22.16 -20.93 -17.56
N GLY A 304 21.93 -19.71 -17.05
CA GLY A 304 20.77 -18.90 -17.41
C GLY A 304 19.47 -19.33 -16.73
N ARG A 305 19.53 -20.17 -15.68
CA ARG A 305 18.39 -20.67 -14.90
C ARG A 305 18.06 -19.72 -13.76
N ILE A 306 16.81 -19.73 -13.32
CA ILE A 306 16.35 -18.97 -12.14
C ILE A 306 15.95 -19.93 -11.03
N ALA A 307 16.19 -19.53 -9.78
CA ALA A 307 15.76 -20.30 -8.63
C ALA A 307 14.22 -20.25 -8.49
N ILE A 308 13.61 -21.40 -8.21
CA ILE A 308 12.15 -21.56 -8.14
C ILE A 308 11.56 -20.84 -6.94
N LEU A 309 12.22 -20.95 -5.79
CA LEU A 309 11.72 -20.38 -4.56
C LEU A 309 11.55 -18.85 -4.66
N PRO A 310 12.57 -18.06 -5.08
CA PRO A 310 12.39 -16.64 -5.33
C PRO A 310 11.24 -16.31 -6.29
N PHE A 311 11.04 -17.10 -7.35
CA PHE A 311 9.92 -16.92 -8.26
C PHE A 311 8.57 -17.17 -7.59
N TYR A 312 8.44 -18.25 -6.82
CA TYR A 312 7.22 -18.56 -6.09
C TYR A 312 6.88 -17.49 -5.04
N LEU A 313 7.88 -17.03 -4.27
CA LEU A 313 7.74 -15.91 -3.33
C LEU A 313 7.28 -14.62 -4.01
N TYR A 314 7.78 -14.35 -5.23
CA TYR A 314 7.31 -13.22 -6.03
C TYR A 314 5.82 -13.34 -6.39
N VAL A 315 5.36 -14.53 -6.78
CA VAL A 315 3.94 -14.75 -7.09
C VAL A 315 3.09 -14.57 -5.83
N MET A 316 3.46 -15.20 -4.73
CA MET A 316 2.75 -15.06 -3.45
C MET A 316 2.70 -13.60 -3.01
N ARG A 317 3.82 -12.87 -3.00
CA ARG A 317 3.86 -11.45 -2.65
C ARG A 317 2.95 -10.62 -3.56
N THR A 318 2.93 -10.91 -4.86
CA THR A 318 2.06 -10.21 -5.82
C THR A 318 0.58 -10.47 -5.55
N VAL A 319 0.21 -11.71 -5.22
CA VAL A 319 -1.16 -12.08 -4.84
C VAL A 319 -1.55 -11.39 -3.52
N SER A 320 -0.71 -11.46 -2.49
CA SER A 320 -0.96 -10.82 -1.19
C SER A 320 -1.12 -9.31 -1.29
N LEU A 321 -0.26 -8.62 -2.06
CA LEU A 321 -0.40 -7.17 -2.30
C LEU A 321 -1.65 -6.83 -3.12
N THR A 322 -2.05 -7.71 -4.05
CA THR A 322 -3.29 -7.53 -4.81
C THR A 322 -4.50 -7.68 -3.90
N GLN A 323 -4.51 -8.68 -3.01
CA GLN A 323 -5.57 -8.88 -2.02
C GLN A 323 -5.65 -7.68 -1.06
N ALA A 324 -4.53 -7.25 -0.48
CA ALA A 324 -4.50 -6.07 0.39
C ALA A 324 -5.07 -4.83 -0.31
N ARG A 325 -4.77 -4.66 -1.61
CA ARG A 325 -5.35 -3.57 -2.41
C ARG A 325 -6.86 -3.71 -2.58
N ILE A 326 -7.37 -4.91 -2.82
CA ILE A 326 -8.81 -5.19 -2.92
C ILE A 326 -9.47 -4.84 -1.58
N ASP A 327 -8.98 -5.40 -0.47
CA ASP A 327 -9.50 -5.19 0.88
C ASP A 327 -9.58 -3.70 1.25
N MET A 328 -8.47 -2.96 1.05
CA MET A 328 -8.45 -1.51 1.31
C MET A 328 -9.42 -0.75 0.40
N SER A 329 -9.53 -1.15 -0.87
CA SER A 329 -10.46 -0.51 -1.82
C SER A 329 -11.91 -0.81 -1.49
N GLU A 330 -12.22 -1.95 -0.84
CA GLU A 330 -13.57 -2.26 -0.34
C GLU A 330 -13.96 -1.34 0.81
N ILE A 331 -13.01 -1.08 1.72
CA ILE A 331 -13.20 -0.22 2.89
C ILE A 331 -13.28 1.27 2.51
N ASP A 332 -12.56 1.71 1.46
CA ASP A 332 -12.61 3.09 0.92
C ASP A 332 -14.06 3.49 0.54
N GLU A 333 -14.74 4.21 1.42
CA GLU A 333 -16.18 4.51 1.28
C GLU A 333 -16.46 5.49 0.13
N ASP A 334 -15.61 6.51 -0.03
CA ASP A 334 -15.78 7.57 -1.03
C ASP A 334 -15.10 7.25 -2.38
N SER A 335 -14.41 6.11 -2.46
CA SER A 335 -13.74 5.57 -3.66
C SER A 335 -12.74 6.57 -4.26
N ASP A 336 -12.07 7.34 -3.41
CA ASP A 336 -11.09 8.34 -3.80
C ASP A 336 -9.65 7.80 -3.89
N GLY A 337 -9.44 6.54 -3.47
CA GLY A 337 -8.14 5.87 -3.46
C GLY A 337 -7.28 6.19 -2.23
N PHE A 338 -7.85 6.82 -1.22
CA PHE A 338 -7.24 7.12 0.07
C PHE A 338 -8.04 6.48 1.20
N LEU A 339 -7.36 6.18 2.30
CA LEU A 339 -7.98 5.76 3.54
C LEU A 339 -7.90 6.88 4.57
N GLN A 340 -8.97 7.03 5.34
CA GLN A 340 -9.05 7.83 6.55
C GLN A 340 -8.62 6.99 7.77
N PRO A 341 -8.29 7.61 8.91
CA PRO A 341 -7.82 6.88 10.09
C PRO A 341 -8.78 5.78 10.55
N GLN A 342 -10.09 6.02 10.50
CA GLN A 342 -11.12 5.06 10.90
C GLN A 342 -11.17 3.87 9.92
N GLU A 343 -11.09 4.12 8.62
CA GLU A 343 -11.02 3.09 7.57
C GLU A 343 -9.75 2.23 7.73
N MET A 344 -8.62 2.84 8.06
CA MET A 344 -7.39 2.09 8.33
C MET A 344 -7.50 1.22 9.59
N GLN A 345 -8.12 1.73 10.66
CA GLN A 345 -8.38 0.93 11.87
C GLN A 345 -9.28 -0.27 11.57
N GLN A 346 -10.30 -0.10 10.72
CA GLN A 346 -11.17 -1.20 10.28
C GLN A 346 -10.39 -2.25 9.47
N TYR A 347 -9.52 -1.80 8.56
CA TYR A 347 -8.65 -2.70 7.81
C TYR A 347 -7.77 -3.54 8.73
N ILE A 348 -7.07 -2.89 9.66
CA ILE A 348 -6.19 -3.56 10.64
C ILE A 348 -7.00 -4.52 11.52
N HIS A 349 -8.16 -4.10 12.01
CA HIS A 349 -9.05 -4.97 12.79
C HIS A 349 -9.42 -6.25 12.04
N GLY A 350 -9.71 -6.16 10.74
CA GLY A 350 -9.99 -7.32 9.88
C GLY A 350 -8.77 -8.22 9.62
N LEU A 351 -7.55 -7.71 9.82
CA LEU A 351 -6.32 -8.50 9.71
C LEU A 351 -5.99 -9.28 10.98
N ILE A 352 -6.23 -8.72 12.17
CA ILE A 352 -5.82 -9.28 13.48
C ILE A 352 -6.08 -10.79 13.63
N PRO A 353 -7.24 -11.36 13.26
CA PRO A 353 -7.48 -12.81 13.42
C PRO A 353 -6.50 -13.70 12.65
N ASN A 354 -5.79 -13.14 11.67
CA ASN A 354 -4.84 -13.83 10.81
C ASN A 354 -3.38 -13.56 11.18
N LEU A 355 -3.15 -12.61 12.09
CA LEU A 355 -1.83 -12.28 12.61
C LEU A 355 -1.55 -13.18 13.81
N ALA A 356 -0.72 -14.22 13.61
CA ALA A 356 -0.45 -15.24 14.62
C ALA A 356 -0.07 -14.64 15.97
N GLN A 357 0.80 -13.63 15.95
CA GLN A 357 1.31 -12.96 17.16
C GLN A 357 0.28 -12.06 17.87
N LEU A 358 -0.84 -11.73 17.23
CA LEU A 358 -1.87 -10.85 17.79
C LEU A 358 -3.18 -11.57 18.12
N ARG A 359 -3.26 -12.89 17.87
CA ARG A 359 -4.50 -13.65 17.96
C ARG A 359 -5.06 -13.70 19.38
N ASP A 360 -4.19 -13.76 20.38
CA ASP A 360 -4.57 -13.87 21.80
C ASP A 360 -4.68 -12.50 22.50
N MET A 361 -4.73 -11.41 21.72
CA MET A 361 -4.90 -10.06 22.24
C MET A 361 -6.23 -9.91 23.00
N PRO A 362 -6.24 -9.30 24.20
CA PRO A 362 -7.47 -9.01 24.92
C PRO A 362 -8.43 -8.14 24.09
N ALA A 363 -9.70 -8.56 23.99
CA ALA A 363 -10.71 -7.87 23.18
C ALA A 363 -10.88 -6.37 23.54
N ALA A 364 -10.70 -6.01 24.82
CA ALA A 364 -10.75 -4.62 25.28
C ALA A 364 -9.60 -3.75 24.72
N PHE A 365 -8.48 -4.36 24.35
CA PHE A 365 -7.29 -3.66 23.85
C PHE A 365 -7.28 -3.49 22.33
N VAL A 366 -8.04 -4.31 21.58
CA VAL A 366 -8.07 -4.33 20.11
C VAL A 366 -8.29 -2.93 19.51
N GLY A 367 -9.23 -2.15 20.05
CA GLY A 367 -9.49 -0.78 19.58
C GLY A 367 -8.28 0.15 19.75
N THR A 368 -7.61 0.07 20.89
CA THR A 368 -6.39 0.84 21.18
C THR A 368 -5.24 0.41 20.27
N TYR A 369 -5.05 -0.89 20.08
CA TYR A 369 -4.05 -1.43 19.16
C TYR A 369 -4.26 -0.93 17.74
N CYS A 370 -5.48 -1.04 17.20
CA CYS A 370 -5.80 -0.54 15.86
C CYS A 370 -5.50 0.95 15.71
N ARG A 371 -5.76 1.76 16.75
CA ARG A 371 -5.43 3.19 16.76
C ARG A 371 -3.92 3.42 16.69
N ILE A 372 -3.13 2.71 17.48
CA ILE A 372 -1.65 2.80 17.49
C ILE A 372 -1.08 2.41 16.12
N ALA A 373 -1.49 1.24 15.62
CA ALA A 373 -1.03 0.71 14.35
C ALA A 373 -1.42 1.63 13.18
N ALA A 374 -2.67 2.11 13.14
CA ALA A 374 -3.12 3.06 12.14
C ALA A 374 -2.30 4.35 12.20
N ARG A 375 -1.96 4.86 13.40
CA ARG A 375 -1.17 6.09 13.52
C ARG A 375 0.21 5.97 12.88
N LYS A 376 0.89 4.83 13.05
CA LYS A 376 2.17 4.58 12.35
C LYS A 376 2.01 4.70 10.83
N PHE A 377 0.97 4.11 10.24
CA PHE A 377 0.73 4.28 8.81
C PHE A 377 0.53 5.74 8.39
N PHE A 378 -0.23 6.54 9.14
CA PHE A 378 -0.45 7.95 8.79
C PHE A 378 0.81 8.80 9.00
N PHE A 379 1.65 8.45 9.97
CA PHE A 379 2.93 9.12 10.17
C PHE A 379 3.80 9.06 8.92
N PHE A 380 3.91 7.88 8.29
CA PHE A 380 4.74 7.65 7.10
C PHE A 380 4.02 7.86 5.75
N CYS A 381 2.75 7.48 5.64
CA CYS A 381 2.01 7.51 4.37
C CYS A 381 1.24 8.82 4.13
N ASP A 382 1.14 9.69 5.14
CA ASP A 382 0.59 11.05 5.03
C ASP A 382 1.56 12.12 5.56
N PRO A 383 2.70 12.38 4.86
CA PRO A 383 3.69 13.38 5.30
C PRO A 383 3.11 14.80 5.40
N GLN A 384 2.04 15.09 4.66
CA GLN A 384 1.38 16.40 4.64
C GLN A 384 0.27 16.53 5.70
N ARG A 385 0.05 15.49 6.53
CA ARG A 385 -0.93 15.47 7.62
C ARG A 385 -2.33 15.95 7.17
N ARG A 386 -2.76 15.48 6.00
CA ARG A 386 -4.09 15.80 5.42
C ARG A 386 -5.20 14.94 6.01
N GLY A 387 -4.86 13.94 6.84
CA GLY A 387 -5.80 12.97 7.39
C GLY A 387 -6.25 11.93 6.36
N LYS A 388 -5.45 11.72 5.29
CA LYS A 388 -5.75 10.76 4.22
C LYS A 388 -4.48 10.09 3.69
N ALA A 389 -4.40 8.77 3.80
CA ALA A 389 -3.27 7.96 3.35
C ALA A 389 -3.60 7.28 2.00
N CYS A 390 -2.74 7.46 0.99
CA CYS A 390 -2.99 6.86 -0.33
C CYS A 390 -2.78 5.34 -0.28
N ILE A 391 -3.75 4.55 -0.76
CA ILE A 391 -3.68 3.08 -0.77
C ILE A 391 -2.41 2.60 -1.47
N LYS A 392 -2.05 3.22 -2.61
CA LYS A 392 -0.81 2.87 -3.33
C LYS A 392 0.45 3.10 -2.49
N LYS A 393 0.48 4.16 -1.67
CA LYS A 393 1.62 4.43 -0.78
C LYS A 393 1.69 3.39 0.34
N ILE A 394 0.55 3.06 0.95
CA ILE A 394 0.46 2.02 2.00
C ILE A 394 1.01 0.68 1.48
N LEU A 395 0.58 0.25 0.28
CA LEU A 395 1.03 -1.01 -0.34
C LEU A 395 2.54 -1.06 -0.65
N LEU A 396 3.19 0.10 -0.77
CA LEU A 396 4.62 0.23 -1.04
C LEU A 396 5.43 0.59 0.21
N SER A 397 4.77 0.72 1.37
CA SER A 397 5.41 1.13 2.61
C SER A 397 6.03 -0.04 3.35
N ASN A 398 7.15 0.21 4.04
CA ASN A 398 7.73 -0.74 4.99
C ASN A 398 6.75 -1.06 6.13
N CYS A 399 5.90 -0.11 6.51
CA CYS A 399 4.87 -0.33 7.52
C CYS A 399 3.95 -1.53 7.22
N LEU A 400 3.56 -1.71 5.95
CA LEU A 400 2.76 -2.88 5.58
C LEU A 400 3.59 -4.15 5.67
N GLN A 401 4.86 -4.12 5.28
CA GLN A 401 5.75 -5.26 5.41
C GLN A 401 5.91 -5.69 6.88
N GLU A 402 6.27 -4.76 7.77
CA GLU A 402 6.42 -5.01 9.20
C GLU A 402 5.14 -5.54 9.86
N LEU A 403 3.97 -5.01 9.49
CA LEU A 403 2.69 -5.53 9.98
C LEU A 403 2.44 -6.97 9.50
N MET A 404 2.81 -7.27 8.26
CA MET A 404 2.63 -8.61 7.68
C MET A 404 3.62 -9.63 8.26
N GLU A 405 4.76 -9.21 8.80
CA GLU A 405 5.72 -10.09 9.49
C GLU A 405 5.10 -10.75 10.74
N LEU A 406 4.11 -10.12 11.38
CA LEU A 406 3.38 -10.70 12.53
C LEU A 406 2.51 -11.93 12.19
N HIS A 407 2.40 -12.29 10.91
CA HIS A 407 1.80 -13.56 10.50
C HIS A 407 2.69 -14.76 10.85
N GLN A 408 3.99 -14.55 11.08
CA GLN A 408 4.92 -15.65 11.35
C GLN A 408 4.60 -16.31 12.71
N GLU A 409 4.28 -17.60 12.66
CA GLU A 409 4.19 -18.47 13.85
C GLU A 409 5.63 -18.76 14.28
N SER A 410 6.07 -18.23 15.42
CA SER A 410 7.38 -18.57 15.97
C SER A 410 7.32 -19.93 16.65
N GLU A 411 8.15 -20.87 16.22
CA GLU A 411 8.31 -22.18 16.89
C GLU A 411 9.09 -22.06 18.21
N GLU A 412 9.92 -21.03 18.32
CA GLU A 412 10.69 -20.67 19.51
C GLU A 412 9.98 -19.54 20.29
N GLU A 413 10.15 -19.53 21.61
CA GLU A 413 9.73 -18.42 22.46
C GLU A 413 10.56 -17.18 22.08
N VAL A 414 10.09 -16.39 21.11
CA VAL A 414 10.68 -15.10 20.75
C VAL A 414 10.71 -14.27 22.02
N THR A 415 11.90 -13.82 22.42
CA THR A 415 12.05 -13.06 23.65
C THR A 415 11.27 -11.74 23.53
N ASP A 416 10.86 -11.18 24.68
CA ASP A 416 10.20 -9.87 24.69
C ASP A 416 11.05 -8.78 24.02
N THR A 417 12.39 -8.93 24.01
CA THR A 417 13.32 -8.02 23.35
C THR A 417 13.24 -8.08 21.83
N GLU A 418 13.20 -9.27 21.24
CA GLU A 418 13.06 -9.46 19.78
C GLU A 418 11.66 -9.01 19.31
N GLN A 419 10.61 -9.26 20.09
CA GLN A 419 9.27 -8.77 19.78
C GLN A 419 9.18 -7.24 19.84
N ALA A 420 9.99 -6.59 20.68
CA ALA A 420 10.00 -5.13 20.82
C ALA A 420 10.63 -4.41 19.62
N GLU A 421 11.38 -5.12 18.75
CA GLU A 421 11.94 -4.53 17.53
C GLU A 421 10.84 -4.19 16.52
N ASN A 422 9.79 -5.01 16.44
CA ASN A 422 8.65 -4.73 15.58
C ASN A 422 7.65 -3.83 16.31
N TRP A 423 7.48 -2.60 15.83
CA TRP A 423 6.54 -1.63 16.40
C TRP A 423 5.07 -2.10 16.38
N PHE A 424 4.70 -2.96 15.44
CA PHE A 424 3.34 -3.52 15.37
C PHE A 424 3.13 -4.70 16.33
N SER A 425 4.15 -5.18 17.04
CA SER A 425 3.96 -6.24 18.04
C SER A 425 3.04 -5.78 19.18
N LEU A 426 2.40 -6.76 19.83
CA LEU A 426 1.58 -6.48 21.01
C LEU A 426 2.41 -5.85 22.14
N THR A 427 3.63 -6.34 22.35
CA THR A 427 4.60 -5.85 23.34
C THR A 427 4.94 -4.38 23.11
N SER A 428 5.24 -4.00 21.86
CA SER A 428 5.48 -2.60 21.50
C SER A 428 4.26 -1.71 21.77
N ALA A 429 3.06 -2.15 21.35
CA ALA A 429 1.83 -1.41 21.58
C ALA A 429 1.52 -1.21 23.08
N GLN A 430 1.77 -2.22 23.91
CA GLN A 430 1.62 -2.16 25.36
C GLN A 430 2.66 -1.21 25.99
N ARG A 431 3.94 -1.33 25.63
CA ARG A 431 5.02 -0.44 26.08
C ARG A 431 4.68 1.04 25.86
N ILE A 432 4.18 1.38 24.67
CA ILE A 432 3.80 2.76 24.34
C ILE A 432 2.63 3.25 25.22
N CYS A 433 1.64 2.39 25.47
CA CYS A 433 0.53 2.70 26.37
C CYS A 433 1.01 2.91 27.80
N ASP A 434 1.87 2.02 28.30
CA ASP A 434 2.39 2.07 29.66
C ASP A 434 3.25 3.32 29.87
N MET A 435 4.06 3.69 28.86
CA MET A 435 4.83 4.93 28.86
C MET A 435 3.94 6.17 28.94
N PHE A 436 2.87 6.23 28.13
CA PHE A 436 1.90 7.32 28.20
C PHE A 436 1.20 7.38 29.56
N LEU A 437 0.77 6.23 30.09
CA LEU A 437 0.06 6.13 31.36
C LEU A 437 0.96 6.45 32.55
N ALA A 438 2.25 6.12 32.50
CA ALA A 438 3.22 6.51 33.53
C ALA A 438 3.31 8.02 33.62
N LEU A 439 3.60 8.69 32.50
CA LEU A 439 3.72 10.16 32.44
C LEU A 439 2.41 10.87 32.83
N ALA A 440 1.25 10.29 32.48
CA ALA A 440 -0.05 10.87 32.80
C ALA A 440 -0.42 10.79 34.29
N LYS A 441 0.19 9.88 35.07
CA LYS A 441 -0.16 9.66 36.48
C LYS A 441 0.46 10.70 37.43
N ASP A 442 1.59 11.28 37.05
CA ASP A 442 2.45 12.02 37.99
C ASP A 442 2.05 13.50 38.19
N MET A 443 1.01 13.99 37.51
CA MET A 443 0.49 15.35 37.73
C MET A 443 -1.04 15.43 37.71
N ASN A 444 -1.61 15.59 38.92
CA ASN A 444 -3.00 15.91 39.26
C ASN A 444 -3.99 16.10 38.09
N GLY A 445 -4.84 15.10 37.89
CA GLY A 445 -6.16 15.24 37.26
C GLY A 445 -6.29 14.45 35.97
N GLY A 446 -6.50 13.13 36.11
CA GLY A 446 -6.63 12.24 34.97
C GLY A 446 -7.67 12.69 33.95
N HIS A 447 -7.27 12.77 32.68
CA HIS A 447 -8.14 12.69 31.50
C HIS A 447 -7.30 12.60 30.22
N GLY A 448 -6.68 11.46 29.93
CA GLY A 448 -6.27 11.10 28.55
C GLY A 448 -5.33 12.06 27.80
N THR A 449 -4.65 12.98 28.50
CA THR A 449 -3.74 13.99 27.95
C THR A 449 -2.51 14.16 28.86
N LEU A 450 -1.42 14.68 28.29
CA LEU A 450 -0.16 14.95 28.97
C LEU A 450 0.09 16.46 29.05
N SER A 451 0.46 16.92 30.24
CA SER A 451 0.97 18.26 30.44
C SER A 451 2.42 18.37 29.99
N LYS A 452 2.91 19.60 29.84
CA LYS A 452 4.32 19.83 29.52
C LYS A 452 5.26 19.32 30.60
N GLN A 453 4.91 19.54 31.87
CA GLN A 453 5.70 19.04 32.99
C GLN A 453 5.76 17.51 32.99
N ALA A 454 4.66 16.82 32.69
CA ALA A 454 4.67 15.36 32.57
C ALA A 454 5.64 14.90 31.46
N LEU A 455 5.62 15.55 30.29
CA LEU A 455 6.50 15.16 29.19
C LEU A 455 7.99 15.42 29.48
N ARG A 456 8.34 16.32 30.43
CA ARG A 456 9.73 16.51 30.86
C ARG A 456 10.33 15.29 31.56
N GLU A 457 9.50 14.38 32.06
CA GLU A 457 9.97 13.15 32.71
C GLU A 457 10.18 12.01 31.68
N TYR A 458 9.82 12.22 30.41
CA TYR A 458 10.07 11.27 29.34
C TYR A 458 11.57 10.95 29.22
N ALA A 459 11.88 9.65 29.09
CA ALA A 459 13.25 9.14 28.98
C ALA A 459 14.19 9.68 30.09
N ASP A 460 13.71 9.67 31.34
CA ASP A 460 14.41 10.16 32.54
C ASP A 460 14.82 11.65 32.44
N GLY A 461 14.05 12.43 31.67
CA GLY A 461 14.29 13.87 31.49
C GLY A 461 15.57 14.21 30.74
N THR A 462 15.99 13.36 29.81
CA THR A 462 17.18 13.55 28.97
C THR A 462 16.97 14.56 27.85
N LEU A 463 15.72 14.72 27.41
CA LEU A 463 15.31 15.73 26.43
C LEU A 463 15.42 17.15 27.00
N THR A 464 15.86 18.10 26.17
CA THR A 464 16.01 19.51 26.58
C THR A 464 14.67 20.22 26.77
N ASP A 465 14.64 21.17 27.71
CA ASP A 465 13.45 21.98 27.97
C ASP A 465 13.01 22.77 26.75
N ILE A 466 13.95 23.37 26.01
CA ILE A 466 13.64 24.08 24.76
C ILE A 466 12.96 23.17 23.73
N PHE A 467 13.41 21.92 23.59
CA PHE A 467 12.76 20.98 22.68
C PHE A 467 11.33 20.64 23.12
N ILE A 468 11.13 20.32 24.40
CA ILE A 468 9.81 20.03 24.95
C ILE A 468 8.86 21.23 24.79
N GLU A 469 9.33 22.45 25.04
CA GLU A 469 8.58 23.68 24.79
C GLU A 469 8.13 23.77 23.33
N ARG A 470 9.04 23.53 22.39
CA ARG A 470 8.78 23.60 20.95
C ARG A 470 7.85 22.49 20.45
N VAL A 471 7.91 21.28 21.02
CA VAL A 471 6.95 20.20 20.71
C VAL A 471 5.52 20.65 21.00
N PHE A 472 5.28 21.29 22.15
CA PHE A 472 3.96 21.83 22.47
C PHE A 472 3.57 23.01 21.57
N ASP A 473 4.53 23.83 21.14
CA ASP A 473 4.25 24.94 20.23
C ASP A 473 3.81 24.50 18.85
N GLU A 474 4.52 23.53 18.28
CA GLU A 474 4.40 23.13 16.88
C GLU A 474 3.40 22.01 16.64
N HIS A 475 3.30 21.05 17.57
CA HIS A 475 2.57 19.80 17.33
C HIS A 475 1.33 19.64 18.21
N VAL A 476 1.22 20.41 19.29
CA VAL A 476 0.03 20.36 20.17
C VAL A 476 -0.92 21.51 19.83
N GLY A 477 -2.12 21.15 19.37
CA GLY A 477 -3.15 22.11 18.99
C GLY A 477 -3.56 23.01 20.15
N ARG A 478 -3.76 24.31 19.88
CA ARG A 478 -4.44 25.20 20.84
C ARG A 478 -5.90 24.76 20.92
N GLY A 479 -6.37 24.37 22.10
CA GLY A 479 -7.77 24.01 22.32
C GLY A 479 -8.72 25.07 21.75
N LYS A 480 -9.87 24.65 21.21
CA LYS A 480 -10.87 25.54 20.58
C LYS A 480 -11.50 26.60 21.52
N GLY A 481 -11.16 26.61 22.81
CA GLY A 481 -11.51 27.68 23.74
C GLY A 481 -10.32 28.63 23.90
N GLY A 482 -10.44 29.86 23.38
CA GLY A 482 -9.43 30.91 23.44
C GLY A 482 -9.16 31.47 24.85
N GLY A 483 -8.79 30.60 25.78
CA GLY A 483 -8.24 30.95 27.08
C GLY A 483 -6.81 30.42 27.20
N ALA A 484 -6.02 31.01 28.09
CA ALA A 484 -4.67 30.59 28.46
C ALA A 484 -4.62 29.23 29.21
N SER A 485 -5.50 28.29 28.86
CA SER A 485 -5.40 26.91 29.32
C SER A 485 -4.13 26.31 28.72
N ALA A 486 -3.34 25.68 29.57
CA ALA A 486 -2.10 25.01 29.17
C ALA A 486 -2.39 24.09 27.99
N ARG A 487 -1.55 24.15 26.95
CA ARG A 487 -1.63 23.16 25.86
C ARG A 487 -1.44 21.77 26.47
N GLU A 488 -2.36 20.86 26.17
CA GLU A 488 -2.32 19.47 26.62
C GLU A 488 -2.16 18.54 25.41
N MET A 489 -1.22 17.60 25.51
CA MET A 489 -0.90 16.65 24.45
C MET A 489 -1.80 15.41 24.58
N ASP A 490 -2.65 15.15 23.59
CA ASP A 490 -3.42 13.92 23.56
C ASP A 490 -2.58 12.69 23.17
N PHE A 491 -3.17 11.50 23.29
CA PHE A 491 -2.48 10.26 22.95
C PHE A 491 -2.02 10.19 21.48
N GLU A 492 -2.75 10.77 20.54
CA GLU A 492 -2.36 10.75 19.13
C GLU A 492 -1.14 11.64 18.86
N CYS A 493 -1.09 12.82 19.50
CA CYS A 493 0.08 13.69 19.47
C CYS A 493 1.29 13.02 20.13
N PHE A 494 1.07 12.29 21.23
CA PHE A 494 2.13 11.51 21.87
C PHE A 494 2.66 10.39 20.97
N LEU A 495 1.80 9.68 20.24
CA LEU A 495 2.24 8.67 19.27
C LEU A 495 3.13 9.27 18.17
N ASP A 496 2.76 10.43 17.62
CA ASP A 496 3.59 11.12 16.63
C ASP A 496 4.94 11.55 17.22
N PHE A 497 4.95 11.99 18.48
CA PHE A 497 6.17 12.34 19.20
C PHE A 497 7.12 11.15 19.35
N VAL A 498 6.63 10.00 19.83
CA VAL A 498 7.45 8.79 19.98
C VAL A 498 7.92 8.29 18.61
N LEU A 499 7.02 8.23 17.61
CA LEU A 499 7.37 7.83 16.25
C LEU A 499 8.48 8.71 15.65
N ALA A 500 8.44 10.02 15.89
CA ALA A 500 9.49 10.92 15.41
C ALA A 500 10.84 10.69 16.09
N LEU A 501 10.84 10.44 17.41
CA LEU A 501 12.07 10.18 18.16
C LEU A 501 12.70 8.83 17.85
N GLU A 502 11.90 7.81 17.54
CA GLU A 502 12.41 6.49 17.17
C GLU A 502 12.82 6.40 15.69
N ASN A 503 12.38 7.34 14.84
CA ASN A 503 12.62 7.31 13.39
C ASN A 503 13.32 8.58 12.89
N LYS A 504 14.34 9.08 13.61
CA LYS A 504 15.02 10.35 13.32
C LYS A 504 15.68 10.40 11.94
N ASP A 505 16.08 9.25 11.41
CA ASP A 505 16.74 9.14 10.09
C ASP A 505 15.74 9.08 8.93
N THR A 506 14.46 8.94 9.21
CA THR A 506 13.42 8.96 8.18
C THR A 506 13.06 10.39 7.82
N PRO A 507 12.65 10.68 6.56
CA PRO A 507 12.21 12.00 6.17
C PRO A 507 11.07 12.53 7.04
N GLU A 508 10.15 11.67 7.45
CA GLU A 508 8.99 12.02 8.26
C GLU A 508 9.37 12.38 9.70
N GLY A 509 10.22 11.57 10.34
CA GLY A 509 10.75 11.85 11.68
C GLY A 509 11.58 13.13 11.71
N LEU A 510 12.51 13.28 10.76
CA LEU A 510 13.35 14.48 10.69
C LEU A 510 12.53 15.74 10.38
N THR A 511 11.51 15.65 9.52
CA THR A 511 10.60 16.77 9.26
C THR A 511 9.83 17.19 10.51
N TYR A 512 9.39 16.22 11.34
CA TYR A 512 8.73 16.51 12.61
C TYR A 512 9.67 17.26 13.56
N LEU A 513 10.91 16.76 13.72
CA LEU A 513 11.92 17.34 14.60
C LEU A 513 12.37 18.72 14.12
N PHE A 514 12.55 18.91 12.81
CA PHE A 514 13.00 20.18 12.25
C PHE A 514 12.06 21.34 12.56
N ARG A 515 10.74 21.09 12.62
CA ARG A 515 9.78 22.14 13.05
C ARG A 515 10.06 22.61 14.47
N CYS A 516 10.45 21.70 15.36
CA CYS A 516 10.84 22.05 16.73
C CYS A 516 12.17 22.81 16.75
N LEU A 517 13.14 22.40 15.94
CA LEU A 517 14.48 23.02 15.84
C LEU A 517 14.42 24.44 15.25
N ASP A 518 13.52 24.69 14.29
CA ASP A 518 13.33 26.02 13.70
C ASP A 518 12.61 26.95 14.67
N LEU A 519 13.38 27.51 15.61
CA LEU A 519 12.89 28.37 16.69
C LEU A 519 12.13 29.60 16.19
N GLN A 520 12.37 30.03 14.95
CA GLN A 520 11.83 31.26 14.37
C GLN A 520 10.84 31.00 13.22
N GLY A 521 10.58 29.73 12.86
CA GLY A 521 9.67 29.36 11.76
C GLY A 521 10.12 29.89 10.39
N ARG A 522 11.43 30.05 10.16
CA ARG A 522 11.98 30.64 8.92
C ARG A 522 12.23 29.61 7.81
N GLY A 523 12.17 28.32 8.14
CA GLY A 523 12.55 27.20 7.28
C GLY A 523 14.05 26.88 7.28
N TYR A 524 14.83 27.48 8.19
CA TYR A 524 16.27 27.26 8.31
C TYR A 524 16.81 27.60 9.71
N LEU A 525 17.88 26.90 10.10
CA LEU A 525 18.64 27.13 11.32
C LEU A 525 19.88 27.97 11.03
N THR A 526 20.16 28.92 11.91
CA THR A 526 21.37 29.74 11.91
C THR A 526 22.33 29.28 12.99
N THR A 527 23.56 29.79 12.97
CA THR A 527 24.54 29.60 14.05
C THR A 527 23.98 29.93 15.44
N ALA A 528 23.19 31.00 15.55
CA ALA A 528 22.58 31.39 16.82
C ALA A 528 21.50 30.41 17.29
N ASP A 529 20.73 29.82 16.36
CA ASP A 529 19.70 28.84 16.69
C ASP A 529 20.34 27.55 17.22
N ILE A 530 21.36 27.04 16.51
CA ILE A 530 22.13 25.84 16.92
C ILE A 530 22.82 26.06 18.26
N HIS A 531 23.48 27.20 18.46
CA HIS A 531 24.09 27.53 19.75
C HIS A 531 23.05 27.56 20.88
N THR A 532 21.86 28.12 20.64
CA THR A 532 20.79 28.21 21.66
C THR A 532 20.27 26.83 22.03
N LEU A 533 20.04 25.96 21.05
CA LEU A 533 19.60 24.59 21.27
C LEU A 533 20.66 23.78 22.02
N PHE A 534 21.92 23.85 21.56
CA PHE A 534 23.00 23.07 22.14
C PHE A 534 23.37 23.53 23.56
N ARG A 535 23.22 24.81 23.90
CA ARG A 535 23.45 25.29 25.28
C ARG A 535 22.62 24.53 26.32
N ASP A 536 21.37 24.19 26.00
CA ASP A 536 20.51 23.45 26.92
C ASP A 536 20.93 21.97 27.02
N VAL A 537 21.46 21.39 25.93
CA VAL A 537 22.09 20.05 25.95
C VAL A 537 23.35 20.08 26.82
N HIS A 538 24.20 21.09 26.63
CA HIS A 538 25.42 21.31 27.39
C HIS A 538 25.13 21.45 28.90
N GLN A 539 24.07 22.18 29.28
CA GLN A 539 23.68 22.30 30.68
C GLN A 539 23.39 20.92 31.31
N LYS A 540 22.62 20.08 30.63
CA LYS A 540 22.34 18.70 31.08
C LYS A 540 23.60 17.82 31.07
N TRP A 541 24.50 18.01 30.11
CA TRP A 541 25.77 17.31 30.02
C TRP A 541 26.64 17.54 31.26
N ILE A 542 26.77 18.81 31.69
CA ILE A 542 27.51 19.20 32.91
C ILE A 542 26.81 18.70 34.18
N GLU A 543 25.48 18.78 34.24
CA GLU A 543 24.68 18.23 35.35
C GLU A 543 24.87 16.71 35.51
N GLY A 544 25.10 16.01 34.40
CA GLY A 544 25.47 14.60 34.38
C GLY A 544 26.90 14.30 34.88
N GLY A 545 27.69 15.33 35.21
CA GLY A 545 29.06 15.20 35.71
C GLY A 545 30.11 14.99 34.63
N ASN A 546 29.77 15.27 33.36
CA ASN A 546 30.71 15.15 32.24
C ASN A 546 31.67 16.35 32.18
N TYR A 547 32.68 16.25 31.30
CA TYR A 547 33.70 17.28 31.10
C TYR A 547 33.16 18.51 30.35
N GLU A 548 33.80 19.66 30.53
CA GLU A 548 33.43 20.90 29.83
C GLU A 548 33.72 20.81 28.33
N LEU A 549 32.76 21.19 27.49
CA LEU A 549 32.88 21.16 26.03
C LEU A 549 33.08 22.57 25.46
N CYS A 550 33.81 22.65 24.35
CA CYS A 550 33.81 23.85 23.51
C CYS A 550 32.57 23.83 22.60
N ILE A 551 31.57 24.67 22.91
CA ILE A 551 30.32 24.76 22.14
C ILE A 551 30.60 25.16 20.68
N GLU A 552 31.60 26.00 20.45
CA GLU A 552 32.02 26.41 19.11
C GLU A 552 32.55 25.24 18.27
N ASP A 553 33.26 24.29 18.88
CA ASP A 553 33.78 23.12 18.17
C ASP A 553 32.65 22.17 17.76
N VAL A 554 31.69 21.92 18.66
CA VAL A 554 30.51 21.10 18.35
C VAL A 554 29.66 21.75 17.26
N ARG A 555 29.51 23.08 17.30
CA ARG A 555 28.86 23.82 16.22
C ARG A 555 29.58 23.57 14.90
N ASP A 556 30.90 23.73 14.85
CA ASP A 556 31.66 23.58 13.60
C ASP A 556 31.59 22.13 13.09
N GLU A 557 31.60 21.12 13.97
CA GLU A 557 31.34 19.72 13.62
C GLU A 557 29.96 19.52 12.98
N ILE A 558 28.91 20.16 13.50
CA ILE A 558 27.57 20.11 12.89
C ILE A 558 27.59 20.71 11.48
N TRP A 559 28.29 21.83 11.27
CA TRP A 559 28.43 22.42 9.93
C TRP A 559 29.17 21.51 8.97
N ASP A 560 30.21 20.82 9.45
CA ASP A 560 31.00 19.87 8.67
C ASP A 560 30.23 18.59 8.34
N MET A 561 29.33 18.15 9.22
CA MET A 561 28.42 17.02 8.95
C MET A 561 27.36 17.39 7.91
N VAL A 562 26.74 18.56 8.03
CA VAL A 562 25.62 18.97 7.18
C VAL A 562 26.07 19.45 5.81
N LYS A 563 27.18 20.20 5.75
CA LYS A 563 27.69 20.86 4.53
C LYS A 563 26.58 21.62 3.77
N PRO A 564 25.93 22.59 4.43
CA PRO A 564 24.75 23.25 3.87
C PRO A 564 25.08 23.98 2.56
N ALA A 565 24.08 24.06 1.68
CA ALA A 565 24.24 24.78 0.41
C ALA A 565 24.49 26.29 0.61
N ASP A 566 23.89 26.90 1.64
CA ASP A 566 24.18 28.25 2.11
C ASP A 566 25.02 28.15 3.41
N PRO A 567 26.28 28.63 3.44
CA PRO A 567 27.14 28.53 4.62
C PRO A 567 26.56 29.12 5.91
N LEU A 568 25.57 30.01 5.81
CA LEU A 568 24.95 30.68 6.95
C LEU A 568 23.65 30.01 7.43
N LYS A 569 23.15 28.99 6.73
CA LYS A 569 21.81 28.44 6.95
C LYS A 569 21.76 26.94 6.73
N VAL A 570 21.27 26.21 7.72
CA VAL A 570 20.94 24.79 7.59
C VAL A 570 19.43 24.64 7.36
N THR A 571 19.04 24.15 6.20
CA THR A 571 17.63 23.86 5.87
C THR A 571 17.28 22.40 6.15
N LEU A 572 15.98 22.08 6.18
CA LEU A 572 15.52 20.68 6.20
C LEU A 572 16.06 19.88 5.00
N ALA A 573 16.19 20.51 3.83
CA ALA A 573 16.72 19.84 2.65
C ALA A 573 18.20 19.47 2.82
N ASP A 574 18.99 20.31 3.49
CA ASP A 574 20.39 20.02 3.80
C ASP A 574 20.49 18.84 4.77
N LEU A 575 19.68 18.82 5.84
CA LEU A 575 19.67 17.72 6.82
C LEU A 575 19.20 16.38 6.22
N LEU A 576 18.24 16.41 5.30
CA LEU A 576 17.81 15.21 4.56
C LEU A 576 18.89 14.74 3.57
N GLY A 577 19.63 15.69 2.97
CA GLY A 577 20.66 15.41 1.97
C GLY A 577 21.97 14.87 2.56
N CYS A 578 22.35 15.31 3.76
CA CYS A 578 23.63 14.93 4.38
C CYS A 578 23.65 13.50 4.93
N LYS A 579 22.50 12.84 5.07
CA LYS A 579 22.33 11.51 5.68
C LYS A 579 22.79 11.39 7.14
N GLN A 580 23.09 12.53 7.78
CA GLN A 580 23.41 12.65 9.20
C GLN A 580 22.37 13.52 9.95
N GLY A 581 21.24 13.83 9.29
CA GLY A 581 20.22 14.70 9.85
C GLY A 581 19.61 14.17 11.15
N GLY A 582 19.42 12.85 11.27
CA GLY A 582 18.94 12.22 12.50
C GLY A 582 19.93 12.38 13.66
N THR A 583 21.22 12.14 13.41
CA THR A 583 22.32 12.39 14.36
C THR A 583 22.34 13.84 14.84
N VAL A 584 22.35 14.79 13.90
CA VAL A 584 22.34 16.23 14.20
C VAL A 584 21.10 16.62 15.01
N ALA A 585 19.92 16.14 14.63
CA ALA A 585 18.70 16.40 15.39
C ALA A 585 18.80 15.82 16.81
N SER A 586 19.33 14.61 16.96
CA SER A 586 19.52 13.95 18.26
C SER A 586 20.48 14.74 19.16
N MET A 587 21.61 15.20 18.63
CA MET A 587 22.58 16.04 19.34
C MET A 587 21.99 17.36 19.86
N LEU A 588 20.99 17.91 19.17
CA LEU A 588 20.40 19.21 19.50
C LEU A 588 19.21 19.13 20.45
N ILE A 589 18.61 17.95 20.64
CA ILE A 589 17.38 17.78 21.44
C ILE A 589 17.58 16.92 22.69
N ASP A 590 18.59 16.06 22.74
CA ASP A 590 18.74 15.00 23.73
C ASP A 590 20.21 14.86 24.19
N VAL A 591 20.46 14.93 25.49
CA VAL A 591 21.80 14.72 26.06
C VAL A 591 22.31 13.31 25.84
N ARG A 592 21.45 12.29 25.84
CA ARG A 592 21.84 10.90 25.48
C ARG A 592 22.21 10.80 24.01
N GLY A 593 21.46 11.53 23.17
CA GLY A 593 21.75 11.66 21.74
C GLY A 593 23.12 12.27 21.47
N PHE A 594 23.49 13.32 22.21
CA PHE A 594 24.82 13.91 22.13
C PHE A 594 25.91 12.98 22.69
N TRP A 595 25.67 12.33 23.84
CA TRP A 595 26.61 11.36 24.42
C TRP A 595 26.95 10.23 23.46
N ALA A 596 25.96 9.64 22.81
CA ALA A 596 26.19 8.58 21.82
C ALA A 596 27.05 9.05 20.64
N HIS A 597 26.91 10.31 20.22
CA HIS A 597 27.75 10.89 19.17
C HIS A 597 29.17 11.16 19.65
N ASP A 598 29.34 11.72 20.84
CA ASP A 598 30.66 12.00 21.44
C ASP A 598 31.46 10.71 21.69
N ASN A 599 30.79 9.64 22.13
CA ASN A 599 31.38 8.34 22.43
C ASN A 599 31.37 7.34 21.27
N ARG A 600 31.00 7.77 20.06
CA ARG A 600 30.83 6.90 18.88
C ARG A 600 32.05 6.03 18.56
N GLU A 601 33.25 6.54 18.77
CA GLU A 601 34.49 5.79 18.46
C GLU A 601 34.74 4.64 19.44
N ASN A 602 34.31 4.79 20.70
CA ASN A 602 34.43 3.74 21.71
C ASN A 602 33.36 2.66 21.49
N LEU A 603 32.12 3.09 21.19
CA LEU A 603 31.02 2.16 20.91
C LEU A 603 31.33 1.26 19.70
N LEU A 604 31.96 1.80 18.66
CA LEU A 604 32.40 1.02 17.50
C LEU A 604 33.48 -0.01 17.85
N GLN A 605 34.33 0.25 18.86
CA GLN A 605 35.35 -0.70 19.30
C GLN A 605 34.76 -1.83 20.12
N GLU A 606 33.77 -1.55 20.96
CA GLU A 606 33.04 -2.56 21.75
C GLU A 606 32.24 -3.53 20.85
N GLU A 607 31.72 -3.06 19.71
CA GLU A 607 31.05 -3.94 18.73
C GLU A 607 32.02 -4.81 17.92
N GLU A 608 33.29 -4.42 17.79
CA GLU A 608 34.32 -5.15 17.04
C GLU A 608 35.09 -6.18 17.88
N GLU A 609 35.09 -6.06 19.22
CA GLU A 609 35.66 -7.08 20.11
C GLU A 609 34.69 -8.26 20.26
N PRO A 610 35.00 -9.47 19.73
CA PRO A 610 34.20 -10.64 20.02
C PRO A 610 34.28 -10.91 21.53
N GLU A 611 33.14 -11.05 22.19
CA GLU A 611 33.08 -11.48 23.59
C GLU A 611 33.98 -12.71 23.78
N GLU A 612 35.14 -12.51 24.43
CA GLU A 612 35.99 -13.63 24.84
C GLU A 612 35.23 -14.40 25.92
N GLU A 613 34.76 -15.61 25.56
CA GLU A 613 34.00 -16.56 26.41
C GLU A 613 34.58 -16.80 27.80
#